data_AF-A0A943USZ9-F1
#
_entry.id   AF-A0A943USZ9-F1
#
_cell.length_a   1.000
_cell.length_b   1.000
_cell.length_c   1.000
_cell.angle_alpha   90.00
_cell.angle_beta   90.00
_cell.angle_gamma   90.00
#
_symmetry.space_group_name_H-M   'P 1'
#
loop_
_entity.id
_entity.type
_entity.pdbx_description
1 polymer ?
#
loop_
_entity_poly.entity_id
_entity_poly.type
_entity_poly.pdbx_seq_one_letter_code
_entity_poly.pdbx_strand_id
1 'polypeptide(L)'
;MNIAMNLANGFLPDAYGKYADPADCHGWSCRRSFPFEVTDIPAEAKALAFVFIDWDSTPVCGFPWIHWAAYVNGPFDGAFALADDASRQGAPGLMQGYNSAAQSEPERGTGYVG
;
A
#
# COMPACT_ATOMS: atom_id res chain seq x y z
N MET A 1 4.00 -17.51 8.08
CA MET A 1 3.49 -16.21 7.62
C MET A 1 2.96 -16.34 6.21
N ASN A 2 1.73 -15.87 5.99
CA ASN A 2 1.04 -15.85 4.70
C ASN A 2 0.46 -14.45 4.47
N ILE A 3 0.37 -13.99 3.22
CA ILE A 3 -0.25 -12.73 2.84
C ILE A 3 -1.36 -13.03 1.83
N ALA A 4 -2.58 -12.60 2.12
CA ALA A 4 -3.74 -12.80 1.28
C ALA A 4 -4.37 -11.46 0.86
N MET A 5 -4.81 -11.38 -0.40
CA MET A 5 -5.55 -10.25 -0.93
C MET A 5 -6.60 -10.75 -1.92
N ASN A 6 -7.71 -10.01 -2.05
CA ASN A 6 -8.78 -10.36 -2.97
C ASN A 6 -8.49 -9.79 -4.36
N LEU A 7 -8.16 -10.69 -5.30
CA LEU A 7 -7.90 -10.38 -6.69
C LEU A 7 -9.11 -10.71 -7.57
N ALA A 8 -9.36 -9.89 -8.59
CA ALA A 8 -10.35 -10.14 -9.62
C ALA A 8 -9.66 -10.81 -10.81
N ASN A 9 -9.87 -12.12 -10.99
CA ASN A 9 -9.24 -12.92 -12.06
C ASN A 9 -7.69 -12.82 -12.08
N GLY A 10 -7.07 -12.73 -10.90
CA GLY A 10 -5.62 -12.56 -10.76
C GLY A 10 -5.13 -11.11 -10.91
N PHE A 11 -6.02 -10.15 -11.14
CA PHE A 11 -5.70 -8.73 -11.21
C PHE A 11 -6.12 -8.00 -9.94
N LEU A 12 -5.37 -6.95 -9.60
CA LEU A 12 -5.82 -6.00 -8.60
C LEU A 12 -7.10 -5.31 -9.12
N PRO A 13 -8.17 -5.21 -8.31
CA PRO A 13 -9.40 -4.54 -8.76
C PRO A 13 -9.17 -3.10 -9.22
N ASP A 14 -9.92 -2.67 -10.23
CA ASP A 14 -9.80 -1.34 -10.84
C ASP A 14 -9.93 -0.19 -9.84
N ALA A 15 -10.68 -0.39 -8.74
CA ALA A 15 -10.84 0.56 -7.64
C ALA A 15 -9.52 1.00 -6.99
N TYR A 16 -8.44 0.23 -7.17
CA TYR A 16 -7.12 0.49 -6.58
C TYR A 16 -6.07 0.87 -7.63
N GLY A 17 -6.46 1.16 -8.87
CA GLY A 17 -5.49 1.48 -9.92
C GLY A 17 -5.93 2.64 -10.80
N LYS A 18 -5.37 2.73 -11.99
CA LYS A 18 -5.64 3.81 -12.96
C LYS A 18 -7.10 4.00 -13.37
N TYR A 19 -7.96 3.00 -13.13
CA TYR A 19 -9.40 3.02 -13.45
C TYR A 19 -10.28 3.27 -12.21
N ALA A 20 -9.69 3.68 -11.09
CA ALA A 20 -10.42 3.99 -9.88
C ALA A 20 -11.41 5.15 -10.09
N ASP A 21 -12.42 5.20 -9.23
CA ASP A 21 -13.38 6.32 -9.22
C ASP A 21 -12.62 7.64 -9.07
N PRO A 22 -12.99 8.71 -9.80
CA PRO A 22 -12.36 10.02 -9.64
C PRO A 22 -12.33 10.55 -8.19
N ALA A 23 -13.32 10.19 -7.37
CA ALA A 23 -13.34 10.52 -5.94
C ALA A 23 -12.19 9.85 -5.17
N ASP A 24 -11.67 8.73 -5.70
CA ASP A 24 -10.56 8.01 -5.13
C ASP A 24 -9.16 8.50 -5.55
N CYS A 25 -9.12 9.39 -6.54
CA CYS A 25 -7.90 9.86 -7.18
C CYS A 25 -7.43 11.24 -6.68
N HIS A 26 -6.18 11.57 -7.03
CA HIS A 26 -5.63 12.93 -6.94
C HIS A 26 -4.79 13.23 -8.17
N GLY A 27 -5.31 14.09 -9.03
CA GLY A 27 -4.74 14.24 -10.37
C GLY A 27 -4.83 12.91 -11.11
N TRP A 28 -3.69 12.37 -11.51
CA TRP A 28 -3.61 11.15 -12.32
C TRP A 28 -3.55 9.86 -11.50
N SER A 29 -3.32 9.92 -10.19
CA SER A 29 -3.06 8.72 -9.37
C SER A 29 -4.23 8.34 -8.47
N CYS A 30 -4.51 7.04 -8.40
CA CYS A 30 -5.38 6.48 -7.37
C CYS A 30 -4.68 6.58 -6.01
N ARG A 31 -5.42 6.92 -4.97
CA ARG A 31 -4.89 6.95 -3.59
C ARG A 31 -5.56 5.96 -2.65
N ARG A 32 -6.58 5.22 -3.11
CA ARG A 32 -7.28 4.23 -2.30
C ARG A 32 -6.45 2.95 -2.21
N SER A 33 -5.96 2.63 -1.02
CA SER A 33 -5.18 1.41 -0.80
C SER A 33 -6.04 0.16 -0.76
N PHE A 34 -5.57 -0.94 -1.33
CA PHE A 34 -6.26 -2.22 -1.28
C PHE A 34 -6.16 -2.90 0.10
N PRO A 35 -7.18 -3.66 0.52
CA PRO A 35 -7.13 -4.46 1.73
C PRO A 35 -6.25 -5.71 1.54
N PHE A 36 -5.58 -6.13 2.61
CA PHE A 36 -4.88 -7.41 2.66
C PHE A 36 -4.81 -7.94 4.10
N GLU A 37 -4.60 -9.24 4.22
CA GLU A 37 -4.43 -9.93 5.49
C GLU A 37 -3.07 -10.61 5.55
N VAL A 38 -2.49 -10.65 6.75
CA VAL A 38 -1.27 -11.37 7.08
C VAL A 38 -1.59 -12.33 8.21
N THR A 39 -1.36 -13.62 8.01
CA THR A 39 -1.56 -14.66 9.02
C THR A 39 -0.25 -15.38 9.32
N ASP A 40 -0.25 -16.23 10.36
CA ASP A 40 0.91 -16.99 10.82
C ASP A 40 2.12 -16.07 11.10
N ILE A 41 1.85 -14.92 11.72
CA ILE A 41 2.87 -13.97 12.17
C ILE A 41 3.61 -14.58 13.37
N PRO A 42 4.96 -14.61 13.37
CA PRO A 42 5.74 -15.10 14.50
C PRO A 42 5.37 -14.39 15.81
N ALA A 43 5.28 -15.13 16.90
CA ALA A 43 4.86 -14.60 18.21
C ALA A 43 5.81 -13.51 18.74
N GLU A 44 7.08 -13.57 18.35
CA GLU A 44 8.13 -12.61 18.70
C GLU A 44 8.13 -11.35 17.81
N ALA A 45 7.36 -11.31 16.71
CA ALA A 45 7.34 -10.20 15.76
C ALA A 45 6.92 -8.90 16.46
N LYS A 46 7.76 -7.87 16.36
CA LYS A 46 7.53 -6.55 16.97
C LYS A 46 6.95 -5.53 16.01
N ALA A 47 7.20 -5.73 14.72
CA ALA A 47 6.68 -4.89 13.66
C ALA A 47 6.47 -5.71 12.39
N LEU A 48 5.56 -5.25 11.53
CA LEU A 48 5.45 -5.69 10.15
C LEU A 48 5.72 -4.47 9.26
N ALA A 49 6.63 -4.62 8.32
CA ALA A 49 6.88 -3.63 7.28
C ALA A 49 6.50 -4.23 5.93
N PHE A 50 5.95 -3.41 5.05
CA PHE A 50 5.54 -3.83 3.72
C PHE A 50 5.85 -2.77 2.67
N VAL A 51 6.12 -3.24 1.46
CA VAL A 51 6.35 -2.42 0.29
C VAL A 51 5.53 -2.99 -0.87
N PHE A 52 4.77 -2.14 -1.55
CA PHE A 52 4.15 -2.45 -2.83
C PHE A 52 4.98 -1.82 -3.93
N ILE A 53 5.53 -2.65 -4.81
CA ILE A 53 6.54 -2.28 -5.79
C ILE A 53 6.16 -2.80 -7.16
N ASP A 54 6.31 -1.95 -8.18
CA ASP A 54 6.17 -2.30 -9.58
C ASP A 54 7.56 -2.38 -10.21
N TRP A 55 7.93 -3.58 -10.66
CA TRP A 55 9.20 -3.78 -11.37
C TRP A 55 9.09 -3.42 -12.86
N ASP A 56 7.88 -3.47 -13.43
CA ASP A 56 7.60 -3.21 -14.84
C ASP A 56 7.71 -1.72 -15.19
N SER A 57 7.78 -0.83 -14.19
CA SER A 57 8.14 0.58 -14.37
C SER A 57 9.60 0.79 -14.77
N THR A 58 10.49 -0.19 -14.55
CA THR A 58 11.92 -0.06 -14.85
C THR A 58 12.19 0.38 -16.30
N PRO A 59 11.63 -0.25 -17.34
CA PRO A 59 11.76 0.23 -18.72
C PRO A 59 11.04 1.56 -19.01
N VAL A 60 10.15 2.03 -18.14
CA VAL A 60 9.35 3.26 -18.34
C VAL A 60 10.05 4.48 -17.76
N CYS A 61 10.52 4.40 -16.50
CA CYS A 61 11.10 5.53 -15.77
C CYS A 61 12.53 5.29 -15.27
N GLY A 62 13.13 4.13 -15.56
CA GLY A 62 14.51 3.81 -15.21
C GLY A 62 14.71 3.22 -13.81
N PHE A 63 13.65 2.94 -13.05
CA PHE A 63 13.71 2.29 -11.74
C PHE A 63 12.37 1.60 -11.37
N PRO A 64 12.39 0.60 -10.45
CA PRO A 64 11.17 0.01 -9.89
C PRO A 64 10.39 1.01 -9.04
N TRP A 65 9.10 1.18 -9.34
CA TRP A 65 8.26 2.18 -8.72
C TRP A 65 7.73 1.69 -7.38
N ILE A 66 8.03 2.42 -6.31
CA ILE A 66 7.46 2.16 -4.98
C ILE A 66 6.10 2.84 -4.94
N HIS A 67 5.03 2.05 -5.02
CA HIS A 67 3.66 2.49 -4.90
C HIS A 67 3.28 2.79 -3.45
N TRP A 68 3.81 2.00 -2.51
CA TRP A 68 3.57 2.18 -1.09
C TRP A 68 4.67 1.57 -0.23
N ALA A 69 5.07 2.26 0.83
CA ALA A 69 5.96 1.74 1.85
C ALA A 69 5.42 2.12 3.23
N ALA A 70 5.23 1.16 4.12
CA ALA A 70 4.67 1.41 5.44
C ALA A 70 5.04 0.31 6.44
N TYR A 71 4.80 0.59 7.72
CA TYR A 71 4.93 -0.40 8.78
C TYR A 71 3.88 -0.18 9.88
N VAL A 72 3.65 -1.24 10.66
CA VAL A 72 2.83 -1.24 11.87
C VAL A 72 3.61 -1.91 13.00
N ASN A 73 3.40 -1.46 14.23
CA ASN A 73 3.96 -2.11 15.42
C ASN A 73 2.94 -3.10 16.00
N GLY A 74 3.45 -4.20 16.54
CA GLY A 74 2.64 -5.21 17.22
C GLY A 74 2.25 -4.81 18.65
N PRO A 75 1.72 -5.76 19.44
CA PRO A 75 1.60 -7.20 19.15
C PRO A 75 0.54 -7.52 18.08
N PHE A 76 0.73 -8.61 17.35
CA PHE A 76 -0.17 -9.04 16.26
C PHE A 76 -1.03 -10.27 16.61
N ASP A 77 -0.77 -10.97 17.71
CA ASP A 77 -1.51 -12.19 18.08
C ASP A 77 -1.67 -13.20 16.90
N GLY A 78 -0.61 -13.35 16.10
CA GLY A 78 -0.58 -14.24 14.94
C GLY A 78 -1.21 -13.70 13.64
N ALA A 79 -1.93 -12.57 13.67
CA ALA A 79 -2.59 -12.03 12.49
C ALA A 79 -2.63 -10.48 12.42
N PHE A 80 -2.67 -9.95 11.21
CA PHE A 80 -2.84 -8.51 10.96
C PHE A 80 -3.69 -8.34 9.72
N ALA A 81 -4.64 -7.40 9.74
CA ALA A 81 -5.45 -7.06 8.58
C ALA A 81 -5.40 -5.57 8.35
N LEU A 82 -5.20 -5.19 7.10
CA LEU A 82 -5.31 -3.82 6.65
C LEU A 82 -6.63 -3.64 5.94
N ALA A 83 -7.43 -2.69 6.42
CA ALA A 83 -8.72 -2.37 5.83
C ALA A 83 -8.56 -1.71 4.45
N ASP A 84 -9.63 -1.79 3.67
CA ASP A 84 -9.78 -0.99 2.46
C ASP A 84 -9.55 0.49 2.79
N ASP A 85 -8.78 1.16 1.94
CA ASP A 85 -8.49 2.58 2.04
C ASP A 85 -7.75 3.04 3.33
N ALA A 86 -7.12 2.11 4.03
CA ALA A 86 -6.36 2.38 5.26
C ALA A 86 -5.29 3.49 5.11
N SER A 87 -4.67 3.62 3.93
CA SER A 87 -3.65 4.64 3.67
C SER A 87 -4.18 6.06 3.84
N ARG A 88 -5.34 6.37 3.24
CA ARG A 88 -5.95 7.71 3.30
C ARG A 88 -6.69 7.93 4.61
N GLN A 89 -7.33 6.89 5.11
CA GLN A 89 -8.12 6.97 6.34
C GLN A 89 -7.25 7.04 7.60
N GLY A 90 -5.93 6.81 7.48
CA GLY A 90 -5.00 6.90 8.60
C GLY A 90 -5.24 5.79 9.62
N ALA A 91 -5.20 4.53 9.16
CA ALA A 91 -5.41 3.39 10.03
C ALA A 91 -4.54 3.47 11.31
N PRO A 92 -5.10 3.21 12.50
CA PRO A 92 -4.36 3.35 13.75
C PRO A 92 -3.05 2.56 13.75
N GLY A 93 -1.95 3.23 14.12
CA GLY A 93 -0.62 2.62 14.19
C GLY A 93 0.09 2.40 12.85
N LEU A 94 -0.55 2.74 11.72
CA LEU A 94 0.05 2.66 10.39
C LEU A 94 0.98 3.85 10.12
N MET A 95 2.28 3.57 10.02
CA MET A 95 3.31 4.55 9.71
C MET A 95 3.71 4.43 8.24
N GLN A 96 3.58 5.52 7.48
CA GLN A 96 3.75 5.51 6.03
C GLN A 96 4.99 6.30 5.62
N GLY A 97 5.84 5.66 4.82
CA GLY A 97 7.01 6.28 4.21
C GLY A 97 6.67 6.97 2.89
N TYR A 98 7.72 7.53 2.27
CA TYR A 98 7.61 8.18 0.99
C TYR A 98 7.43 7.17 -0.17
N ASN A 99 6.55 7.47 -1.13
CA ASN A 99 6.42 6.69 -2.38
C ASN A 99 7.18 7.37 -3.55
N SER A 100 7.26 6.70 -4.70
CA SER A 100 8.00 7.21 -5.87
C SER A 100 7.37 8.42 -6.56
N ALA A 101 6.11 8.77 -6.23
CA ALA A 101 5.47 10.00 -6.68
C ALA A 101 5.83 11.23 -5.82
N ALA A 102 6.57 11.04 -4.72
CA ALA A 102 6.95 12.12 -3.82
C ALA A 102 7.77 13.19 -4.54
N GLN A 103 7.32 14.44 -4.46
CA GLN A 103 8.05 15.61 -4.96
C GLN A 103 8.68 16.38 -3.81
N SER A 104 9.81 17.04 -4.08
CA SER A 104 10.41 18.00 -3.15
C SER A 104 9.59 19.30 -3.14
N GLU A 105 8.60 19.36 -2.26
CA GLU A 105 7.79 20.54 -1.86
C GLU A 105 6.68 21.05 -2.81
N PRO A 106 5.49 21.47 -2.29
CA PRO A 106 4.92 21.22 -0.97
C PRO A 106 3.57 20.50 -1.14
N GLU A 107 3.53 19.21 -1.44
CA GLU A 107 2.51 18.30 -0.90
C GLU A 107 2.64 16.88 -1.43
N ARG A 108 2.28 15.97 -0.51
CA ARG A 108 2.16 14.51 -0.63
C ARG A 108 3.44 13.82 -1.05
N GLY A 109 4.06 13.20 -0.06
CA GLY A 109 4.93 12.10 -0.40
C GLY A 109 4.72 10.85 0.44
N THR A 110 3.98 10.89 1.56
CA THR A 110 3.61 9.66 2.27
C THR A 110 2.30 9.07 1.76
N GLY A 111 2.22 7.73 1.68
CA GLY A 111 0.98 7.01 1.37
C GLY A 111 1.01 6.15 0.11
N TYR A 112 -0.11 5.49 -0.18
CA TYR A 112 -0.32 4.64 -1.35
C TYR A 112 -0.59 5.47 -2.62
N VAL A 113 0.02 5.05 -3.72
CA VAL A 113 -0.32 5.48 -5.08
C VAL A 113 -0.56 4.21 -5.91
N GLY A 114 -1.74 4.07 -6.50
CA GLY A 114 -2.12 2.94 -7.37
C GLY A 114 -1.93 3.21 -8.85
#